data_AF-A0A7X3RIN0-F1
#
_entry.id   AF-A0A7X3RIN0-F1
#
_cell.length_a   1.000
_cell.length_b   1.000
_cell.length_c   1.000
_cell.angle_alpha   90.00
_cell.angle_beta   90.00
_cell.angle_gamma   90.00
#
_symmetry.space_group_name_H-M   'P 1'
#
loop_
_entity.id
_entity.type
_entity.pdbx_description
1 polymer ?
#
loop_
_entity_poly.entity_id
_entity_poly.type
_entity_poly.pdbx_seq_one_letter_code
_entity_poly.pdbx_strand_id
1 'polypeptide(L)'
;MKQEFTEYFESLGMRRPYLDRTEELYRVADQMSPAGIGDVFVSEYLDDGVRTPQSVWFFTTDLGYAIEAHFIENDQIDIFTIKGRVKNIVVRKKDYDFKSATEKSRLNVRLKTDLDIEREMKASKENCDHLWHIVLTHFKNNLLYRPD
;
A
#
# COMPACT_ATOMS: atom_id res chain seq x y z
N MET A 1 8.98 -11.25 -9.66
CA MET A 1 8.41 -9.90 -9.47
C MET A 1 8.64 -9.08 -10.73
N LYS A 2 7.72 -8.19 -11.10
CA LYS A 2 7.89 -7.29 -12.26
C LYS A 2 9.03 -6.30 -12.01
N GLN A 3 9.76 -5.91 -13.06
CA GLN A 3 10.88 -4.98 -12.96
C GLN A 3 10.47 -3.62 -12.38
N GLU A 4 9.33 -3.08 -12.82
CA GLU A 4 8.78 -1.81 -12.34
C GLU A 4 8.56 -1.78 -10.82
N PHE A 5 8.21 -2.93 -10.21
CA PHE A 5 8.06 -3.03 -8.76
C PHE A 5 9.41 -3.00 -8.06
N THR A 6 10.42 -3.69 -8.60
CA THR A 6 11.79 -3.64 -8.08
C THR A 6 12.34 -2.22 -8.10
N GLU A 7 12.19 -1.51 -9.23
CA GLU A 7 12.61 -0.12 -9.39
C GLU A 7 11.92 0.80 -8.38
N TYR A 8 10.63 0.59 -8.13
CA TYR A 8 9.90 1.30 -7.07
C TYR A 8 10.51 1.05 -5.69
N PHE A 9 10.77 -0.19 -5.28
CA PHE A 9 11.35 -0.48 -3.97
C PHE A 9 12.77 0.11 -3.82
N GLU A 10 13.58 0.04 -4.88
CA GLU A 10 14.92 0.65 -4.91
C GLU A 10 14.86 2.17 -4.81
N SER A 11 13.87 2.81 -5.46
CA SER A 11 13.65 4.26 -5.35
C SER A 11 13.38 4.71 -3.92
N LEU A 12 12.81 3.82 -3.09
CA LEU A 12 12.58 4.09 -1.67
C LEU A 12 13.83 3.93 -0.80
N GLY A 13 14.95 3.49 -1.37
CA GLY A 13 16.19 3.19 -0.67
C GLY A 13 16.14 1.87 0.11
N MET A 14 15.26 0.95 -0.28
CA MET A 14 15.17 -0.36 0.38
C MET A 14 16.45 -1.16 0.18
N ARG A 15 17.00 -1.69 1.28
CA ARG A 15 18.21 -2.51 1.27
C ARG A 15 17.89 -3.95 0.87
N ARG A 16 18.92 -4.68 0.43
CA ARG A 16 18.80 -6.06 -0.07
C ARG A 16 17.98 -7.01 0.82
N PRO A 17 18.11 -7.02 2.16
CA PRO A 17 17.29 -7.90 2.99
C PRO A 17 15.78 -7.66 2.86
N TYR A 18 15.36 -6.39 2.72
CA TYR A 18 13.95 -6.06 2.48
C TYR A 18 13.50 -6.43 1.08
N LEU A 19 14.37 -6.27 0.07
CA LEU A 19 14.08 -6.68 -1.31
C LEU A 19 13.92 -8.19 -1.41
N ASP A 20 14.84 -8.97 -0.83
CA ASP A 20 14.77 -10.44 -0.80
C ASP A 20 13.48 -10.90 -0.11
N ARG A 21 13.13 -10.28 1.03
CA ARG A 21 11.87 -10.56 1.72
C ARG A 21 10.65 -10.18 0.88
N THR A 22 10.70 -9.05 0.17
CA THR A 22 9.62 -8.61 -0.72
C THR A 22 9.45 -9.59 -1.89
N GLU A 23 10.53 -10.12 -2.45
CA GLU A 23 10.47 -11.14 -3.49
C GLU A 23 9.83 -12.45 -3.00
N GLU A 24 10.13 -12.88 -1.77
CA GLU A 24 9.44 -14.02 -1.14
C GLU A 24 7.95 -13.77 -0.98
N LEU A 25 7.59 -12.63 -0.40
CA LEU A 25 6.19 -12.25 -0.17
C LEU A 25 5.42 -12.08 -1.49
N TYR A 26 6.07 -11.53 -2.51
CA TYR A 26 5.52 -11.43 -3.86
C TYR A 26 5.18 -12.82 -4.41
N ARG A 27 6.07 -13.82 -4.27
CA ARG A 27 5.79 -15.18 -4.75
C ARG A 27 4.55 -15.79 -4.09
N VAL A 28 4.38 -15.56 -2.79
CA VAL A 28 3.18 -16.02 -2.06
C VAL A 28 1.94 -15.27 -2.55
N ALA A 29 2.01 -13.95 -2.66
CA ALA A 29 0.90 -13.12 -3.13
C ALA A 29 0.49 -13.44 -4.58
N ASP A 30 1.46 -13.74 -5.45
CA ASP A 30 1.25 -14.11 -6.86
C ASP A 30 0.54 -15.46 -6.99
N GLN A 31 0.89 -16.45 -6.15
CA GLN A 31 0.16 -17.72 -6.07
C GLN A 31 -1.30 -17.55 -5.64
N MET A 32 -1.59 -16.50 -4.86
CA MET A 32 -2.93 -16.19 -4.36
C MET A 32 -3.72 -15.26 -5.29
N SER A 33 -3.08 -14.72 -6.34
CA SER A 33 -3.72 -13.86 -7.33
C SER A 33 -3.63 -14.47 -8.73
N PRO A 34 -4.65 -15.25 -9.16
CA PRO A 34 -4.69 -15.82 -10.51
C PRO A 34 -4.64 -14.76 -11.63
N ALA A 35 -5.07 -13.52 -11.35
CA ALA A 35 -5.03 -12.40 -12.28
C ALA A 35 -3.70 -11.62 -12.23
N GLY A 36 -2.77 -12.03 -11.37
CA GLY A 36 -1.50 -11.34 -11.12
C GLY A 36 -1.63 -10.13 -10.19
N ILE A 37 -0.48 -9.54 -9.87
CA ILE A 37 -0.37 -8.33 -9.05
C ILE A 37 -0.27 -7.13 -9.99
N GLY A 38 -1.22 -6.20 -9.82
CA GLY A 38 -1.33 -4.98 -10.63
C GLY A 38 -0.48 -3.85 -10.09
N ASP A 39 -0.50 -3.65 -8.77
CA ASP A 39 0.26 -2.60 -8.10
C ASP A 39 0.86 -3.10 -6.78
N VAL A 40 1.91 -2.41 -6.33
CA VAL A 40 2.55 -2.63 -5.03
C VAL A 40 2.70 -1.32 -4.28
N PHE A 41 2.75 -1.37 -2.95
CA PHE A 41 3.04 -0.21 -2.12
C PHE A 41 3.83 -0.61 -0.88
N VAL A 42 4.63 0.31 -0.33
CA VAL A 42 5.35 0.11 0.93
C VAL A 42 4.85 1.12 1.92
N SER A 43 4.22 0.62 2.99
CA SER A 43 3.89 1.44 4.14
C SER A 43 5.15 1.66 4.96
N GLU A 44 5.49 2.92 5.20
CA GLU A 44 6.70 3.30 5.91
C GLU A 44 6.48 4.57 6.74
N TYR A 45 7.37 4.78 7.71
CA TYR A 45 7.47 6.03 8.43
C TYR A 45 8.91 6.54 8.40
N LEU A 46 9.07 7.85 8.57
CA LEU A 46 10.38 8.45 8.74
C LEU A 46 10.76 8.51 10.21
N ASP A 47 11.93 7.98 10.50
CA ASP A 47 12.62 8.06 11.77
C ASP A 47 13.99 8.71 11.54
N ASP A 48 14.23 9.86 12.16
CA ASP A 48 15.44 10.67 11.93
C ASP A 48 15.80 10.89 10.44
N GLY A 49 14.78 11.05 9.59
CA GLY A 49 14.93 11.27 8.16
C GLY A 49 15.22 10.02 7.32
N VAL A 50 15.32 8.85 7.96
CA VAL A 50 15.47 7.54 7.34
C VAL A 50 14.11 6.85 7.26
N ARG A 51 13.79 6.26 6.10
CA ARG A 51 12.58 5.46 5.95
C ARG A 51 12.75 4.13 6.66
N THR A 52 11.76 3.80 7.49
CA THR A 52 11.62 2.49 8.10
C THR A 52 10.42 1.78 7.48
N PRO A 53 10.64 0.81 6.58
CA PRO A 53 9.57 -0.01 6.01
C PRO A 53 8.82 -0.78 7.11
N GLN A 54 7.49 -0.78 7.06
CA GLN A 54 6.63 -1.50 8.01
C GLN A 54 5.99 -2.72 7.34
N SER A 55 5.34 -2.50 6.19
CA SER A 55 4.66 -3.54 5.44
C SER A 55 4.74 -3.28 3.94
N VAL A 56 4.64 -4.37 3.17
CA VAL A 56 4.42 -4.34 1.72
C VAL A 56 2.98 -4.71 1.43
N TRP A 57 2.42 -4.01 0.46
CA TRP A 57 1.06 -4.13 -0.01
C TRP A 57 1.08 -4.60 -1.45
N PHE A 58 0.25 -5.60 -1.76
CA PHE A 58 0.03 -6.08 -3.12
C PHE A 58 -1.44 -5.90 -3.48
N PHE A 59 -1.70 -5.30 -4.64
CA PHE A 59 -3.05 -5.04 -5.13
C PHE A 59 -3.30 -5.81 -6.42
N THR A 60 -4.47 -6.44 -6.49
CA THR A 60 -4.92 -7.20 -7.66
C THR A 60 -5.89 -6.33 -8.46
N THR A 61 -5.66 -6.17 -9.77
CA THR A 61 -6.46 -5.28 -10.63
C THR A 61 -7.87 -5.79 -10.87
N ASP A 62 -8.04 -7.11 -11.07
CA ASP A 62 -9.32 -7.66 -11.56
C ASP A 62 -10.20 -8.21 -10.44
N LEU A 63 -9.56 -8.77 -9.42
CA LEU A 63 -10.23 -9.48 -8.35
C LEU A 63 -10.58 -8.57 -7.16
N GLY A 64 -9.92 -7.42 -7.04
CA GLY A 64 -10.17 -6.44 -5.98
C GLY A 64 -9.87 -6.99 -4.58
N TYR A 65 -8.77 -7.72 -4.47
CA TYR A 65 -8.10 -8.07 -3.21
C TYR A 65 -6.91 -7.14 -2.96
N ALA A 66 -6.67 -6.86 -1.68
CA ALA A 66 -5.41 -6.33 -1.18
C ALA A 66 -4.76 -7.37 -0.26
N ILE A 67 -3.44 -7.45 -0.32
CA ILE A 67 -2.62 -8.31 0.52
C ILE A 67 -1.63 -7.40 1.25
N GLU A 68 -1.64 -7.43 2.58
CA GLU A 68 -0.65 -6.75 3.42
C GLU A 68 0.27 -7.79 4.06
N ALA A 69 1.58 -7.59 3.96
CA ALA A 69 2.57 -8.43 4.61
C ALA A 69 3.59 -7.57 5.36
N HIS A 70 3.81 -7.88 6.63
CA HIS A 70 4.71 -7.11 7.49
C HIS A 70 6.17 -7.56 7.33
N PHE A 71 7.10 -6.61 7.38
CA PHE A 71 8.54 -6.92 7.28
C PHE A 71 9.14 -7.42 8.59
N ILE A 72 8.61 -6.97 9.73
CA ILE A 72 9.23 -7.17 11.06
C ILE A 72 8.37 -8.05 11.97
N GLU A 73 7.04 -8.01 11.84
CA GLU A 73 6.11 -8.66 12.76
C GLU A 73 5.64 -10.04 12.23
N ASN A 74 6.06 -11.10 12.92
CA ASN A 74 5.44 -12.44 12.98
C ASN A 74 5.11 -13.17 11.67
N ASP A 75 5.76 -12.85 10.54
CA ASP A 75 5.46 -13.43 9.23
C ASP A 75 3.95 -13.38 8.88
N GLN A 76 3.26 -12.35 9.37
CA GLN A 76 1.83 -12.20 9.15
C GLN A 76 1.55 -11.67 7.74
N ILE A 77 0.64 -12.36 7.05
CA ILE A 77 0.08 -11.96 5.76
C ILE A 77 -1.43 -11.86 5.91
N ASP A 78 -1.96 -10.67 5.72
CA ASP A 78 -3.39 -10.39 5.73
C ASP A 78 -3.90 -10.26 4.31
N ILE A 79 -4.98 -10.97 3.99
CA ILE A 79 -5.62 -10.96 2.67
C ILE A 79 -7.07 -10.57 2.85
N PHE A 80 -7.52 -9.54 2.14
CA PHE A 80 -8.89 -9.09 2.26
C PHE A 80 -9.44 -8.53 0.95
N THR A 81 -10.76 -8.63 0.81
CA THR A 81 -11.49 -8.06 -0.32
C THR A 81 -11.70 -6.57 -0.11
N ILE A 82 -11.39 -5.78 -1.13
CA ILE A 82 -11.70 -4.35 -1.17
C ILE A 82 -12.84 -4.03 -2.14
N LYS A 83 -13.12 -4.91 -3.12
CA LYS A 83 -14.10 -4.65 -4.18
C LYS A 83 -15.48 -4.31 -3.65
N GLY A 84 -15.94 -3.08 -3.85
CA GLY A 84 -17.23 -2.58 -3.39
C GLY A 84 -17.46 -2.73 -1.88
N ARG A 85 -16.40 -2.68 -1.07
CA ARG A 85 -16.48 -2.89 0.38
C ARG A 85 -15.96 -1.72 1.20
N VAL A 86 -15.41 -0.69 0.57
CA VAL A 86 -14.81 0.43 1.28
C VAL A 86 -15.90 1.31 1.86
N LYS A 87 -16.05 1.28 3.19
CA LYS A 87 -17.06 2.07 3.91
C LYS A 87 -16.63 3.52 4.04
N ASN A 88 -15.38 3.75 4.40
CA ASN A 88 -14.81 5.10 4.46
C ASN A 88 -13.29 5.07 4.27
N ILE A 89 -12.77 6.20 3.76
CA ILE A 89 -11.35 6.47 3.62
C ILE A 89 -11.07 7.76 4.39
N VAL A 90 -10.14 7.72 5.33
CA VAL A 90 -9.68 8.90 6.07
C VAL A 90 -8.28 9.23 5.59
N VAL A 91 -8.11 10.42 5.02
CA VAL A 91 -6.83 10.89 4.50
C VAL A 91 -6.30 12.00 5.41
N ARG A 92 -5.13 11.79 5.98
CA ARG A 92 -4.41 12.77 6.81
C ARG A 92 -3.10 13.11 6.14
N LYS A 93 -2.83 14.40 5.98
CA LYS A 93 -1.63 14.88 5.30
C LYS A 93 -0.88 15.91 6.13
N LYS A 94 0.42 16.01 5.89
CA LYS A 94 1.26 17.12 6.32
C LYS A 94 2.16 17.52 5.15
N ASP A 95 2.18 18.81 4.82
CA ASP A 95 3.04 19.37 3.76
C ASP A 95 2.94 18.65 2.40
N TYR A 96 1.78 18.04 2.11
CA TYR A 96 1.45 17.39 0.84
C TYR A 96 0.23 18.08 0.21
N ASP A 97 0.24 18.28 -1.11
CA ASP A 97 -0.79 19.02 -1.84
C ASP A 97 -1.66 18.16 -2.76
N PHE A 98 -1.46 16.83 -2.74
CA PHE A 98 -2.10 15.85 -3.64
C PHE A 98 -1.74 15.99 -5.12
N LYS A 99 -0.65 16.69 -5.43
CA LYS A 99 -0.13 16.85 -6.81
C LYS A 99 1.30 16.35 -6.92
N SER A 100 2.17 16.79 -6.01
CA SER A 100 3.58 16.41 -6.03
C SER A 100 4.16 16.46 -4.62
N ALA A 101 4.84 15.40 -4.25
CA ALA A 101 5.46 15.33 -2.95
C ALA A 101 6.79 16.11 -2.88
N THR A 102 7.10 16.54 -1.66
CA THR A 102 8.38 17.15 -1.28
C THR A 102 9.01 16.36 -0.14
N GLU A 103 10.26 16.63 0.22
CA GLU A 103 10.93 16.00 1.37
C GLU A 103 10.14 16.10 2.70
N LYS A 104 9.28 17.11 2.84
CA LYS A 104 8.46 17.34 4.04
C LYS A 104 7.11 16.64 3.98
N SER A 105 6.68 16.17 2.81
CA SER A 105 5.37 15.57 2.61
C SER A 105 5.21 14.30 3.43
N ARG A 106 4.05 14.18 4.08
CA ARG A 106 3.59 12.98 4.77
C ARG A 106 2.14 12.72 4.40
N LEU A 107 1.81 11.46 4.20
CA LEU A 107 0.46 11.02 3.92
C LEU A 107 0.16 9.77 4.75
N ASN A 108 -0.99 9.79 5.42
CA ASN A 108 -1.54 8.65 6.13
C ASN A 108 -2.96 8.43 5.61
N VAL A 109 -3.22 7.23 5.13
CA VAL A 109 -4.52 6.80 4.62
C VAL A 109 -5.01 5.67 5.51
N ARG A 110 -6.17 5.87 6.13
CA ARG A 110 -6.90 4.80 6.80
C ARG A 110 -8.08 4.36 5.96
N LEU A 111 -8.16 3.06 5.75
CA LEU A 111 -9.23 2.37 5.07
C LEU A 111 -10.07 1.64 6.12
N LYS A 112 -11.39 1.76 6.03
CA LYS A 112 -12.30 0.88 6.78
C LYS A 112 -13.33 0.25 5.85
N THR A 113 -13.53 -1.06 5.98
CA THR A 113 -14.48 -1.82 5.16
C THR A 113 -15.82 -2.02 5.87
N ASP A 114 -16.80 -2.56 5.16
CA ASP A 114 -18.10 -2.99 5.69
C ASP A 114 -18.01 -4.18 6.65
N LEU A 115 -16.90 -4.92 6.63
CA LEU A 115 -16.58 -6.00 7.56
C LEU A 115 -15.84 -5.50 8.82
N ASP A 116 -15.84 -4.18 9.06
CA ASP A 116 -15.11 -3.51 10.14
C ASP A 116 -13.59 -3.78 10.17
N ILE A 117 -13.03 -4.22 9.04
CA ILE A 117 -11.57 -4.31 8.86
C ILE A 117 -11.04 -2.88 8.68
N GLU A 118 -10.16 -2.45 9.58
CA GLU A 118 -9.43 -1.18 9.48
C GLU A 118 -7.97 -1.44 9.09
N ARG A 119 -7.45 -0.65 8.16
CA ARG A 119 -6.06 -0.71 7.70
C ARG A 119 -5.48 0.69 7.55
N GLU A 120 -4.18 0.81 7.76
CA GLU A 120 -3.46 2.08 7.72
C GLU A 120 -2.22 1.98 6.84
N MET A 121 -2.11 2.89 5.88
CA MET A 121 -0.93 3.06 5.03
C MET A 121 -0.29 4.41 5.29
N LYS A 122 1.03 4.42 5.45
CA LYS A 122 1.82 5.61 5.69
C LYS A 122 2.87 5.79 4.60
N ALA A 123 3.04 7.02 4.17
CA ALA A 123 4.02 7.40 3.18
C ALA A 123 4.66 8.74 3.55
N SER A 124 5.90 8.89 3.08
CA SER A 124 6.70 10.09 3.21
C SER A 124 7.45 10.42 1.92
N LYS A 125 7.71 11.71 1.73
CA LYS A 125 8.38 12.23 0.54
C LYS A 125 7.69 11.73 -0.74
N GLU A 126 8.41 11.40 -1.80
CA GLU A 126 7.89 10.91 -3.10
C GLU A 126 6.94 9.72 -2.99
N ASN A 127 7.05 8.89 -1.94
CA ASN A 127 6.11 7.79 -1.71
C ASN A 127 4.66 8.27 -1.45
N CYS A 128 4.46 9.55 -1.09
CA CYS A 128 3.11 10.13 -0.94
C CYS A 128 2.36 10.15 -2.27
N ASP A 129 3.04 10.41 -3.38
CA ASP A 129 2.43 10.40 -4.71
C ASP A 129 1.99 8.99 -5.09
N HIS A 130 2.80 7.99 -4.75
CA HIS A 130 2.47 6.58 -4.97
C HIS A 130 1.28 6.13 -4.09
N LEU A 131 1.27 6.48 -2.80
CA LEU A 131 0.11 6.19 -1.95
C LEU A 131 -1.16 6.88 -2.47
N TRP A 132 -1.07 8.10 -2.96
CA TRP A 132 -2.22 8.79 -3.54
C TRP A 132 -2.70 8.11 -4.83
N HIS A 133 -1.79 7.62 -5.67
CA HIS A 133 -2.13 6.77 -6.81
C HIS A 133 -2.91 5.53 -6.37
N ILE A 134 -2.44 4.80 -5.36
CA ILE A 134 -3.13 3.62 -4.81
C ILE A 134 -4.54 3.95 -4.35
N VAL A 135 -4.74 5.09 -3.67
CA VAL A 135 -6.08 5.53 -3.25
C VAL A 135 -6.99 5.72 -4.46
N LEU A 136 -6.52 6.39 -5.50
CA LEU A 136 -7.32 6.69 -6.69
C LEU A 136 -7.64 5.43 -7.52
N THR A 137 -6.70 4.51 -7.63
CA THR A 137 -6.82 3.30 -8.43
C THR A 137 -7.63 2.22 -7.71
N HIS A 138 -7.29 1.95 -6.44
CA HIS A 138 -7.80 0.77 -5.72
C HIS A 138 -8.91 1.08 -4.72
N PHE A 139 -8.97 2.27 -4.14
CA PHE A 139 -9.93 2.53 -3.06
C PHE A 139 -11.13 3.38 -3.49
N LYS A 140 -10.89 4.45 -4.23
CA LYS A 140 -11.93 5.40 -4.65
C LYS A 140 -13.11 4.71 -5.33
N ASN A 141 -12.82 3.82 -6.28
CA ASN A 141 -13.85 3.13 -7.06
C ASN A 141 -14.56 2.02 -6.27
N ASN A 142 -14.08 1.72 -5.08
CA ASN A 142 -14.63 0.70 -4.20
C ASN A 142 -15.36 1.27 -2.99
N LEU A 143 -15.50 2.60 -2.92
CA LEU A 143 -16.35 3.28 -1.96
C LEU A 143 -17.80 2.79 -2.12
N LEU A 144 -18.34 2.27 -1.05
CA LEU A 144 -19.74 1.88 -0.95
C LEU A 144 -20.61 3.13 -1.07
N TYR A 145 -21.34 3.23 -2.17
CA TYR A 145 -22.48 4.13 -2.25
C TYR A 145 -23.66 3.47 -1.53
N ARG A 146 -24.02 4.01 -0.37
CA ARG A 146 -25.30 3.72 0.27
C ARG A 146 -26.21 4.92 0.01
N PRO A 147 -27.12 4.86 -0.98
CA PRO A 147 -28.22 5.82 -1.01
C PRO A 147 -29.08 5.51 0.22
N ASP A 148 -29.25 6.54 1.06
CA ASP A 148 -30.23 6.51 2.15
C ASP A 148 -31.66 6.37 1.61
#